data_AF-E3MNH9-F1
#
_entry.id   AF-E3MNH9-F1
#
_cell.length_a   1.000
_cell.length_b   1.000
_cell.length_c   1.000
_cell.angle_alpha   90.00
_cell.angle_beta   90.00
_cell.angle_gamma   90.00
#
_symmetry.space_group_name_H-M   'P 1'
#
loop_
_entity.id
_entity.type
_entity.pdbx_description
1 polymer ?
#
loop_
_entity_poly.entity_id
_entity_poly.type
_entity_poly.pdbx_seq_one_letter_code
_entity_poly.pdbx_strand_id
1 'polypeptide(L)'
;MIRIFITLVFCVVSIIATSKTTQLEDLDFTDHSNGSPKIGRSSYFKQDFRLGYKLKLFCEASGTPRPRIVWYHRGVEVNPDHNRTFFLDSGSHG
;
A
#
# COMPACT_ATOMS: atom_id res chain seq x y z
N MET A 1 -53.85 23.09 -5.81
CA MET A 1 -52.98 22.41 -6.79
C MET A 1 -51.56 23.01 -6.82
N ILE A 2 -51.38 24.32 -6.98
CA ILE A 2 -50.06 24.99 -7.09
C ILE A 2 -49.17 24.83 -5.83
N ARG A 3 -49.73 24.90 -4.61
CA ARG A 3 -48.95 24.75 -3.38
C ARG A 3 -48.31 23.38 -3.20
N ILE A 4 -49.01 22.32 -3.62
CA ILE A 4 -48.52 20.93 -3.56
C ILE A 4 -47.35 20.74 -4.54
N PHE A 5 -47.44 21.35 -5.72
CA PHE A 5 -46.37 21.31 -6.72
C PHE A 5 -45.10 22.00 -6.21
N ILE A 6 -45.24 23.18 -5.60
CA ILE A 6 -44.11 23.92 -5.00
C ILE A 6 -43.44 23.10 -3.89
N THR A 7 -44.22 22.49 -2.99
CA THR A 7 -43.65 21.65 -1.90
C THR A 7 -42.94 20.42 -2.42
N LEU A 8 -43.46 19.76 -3.47
CA LEU A 8 -42.81 18.59 -4.07
C LEU A 8 -41.50 19.00 -4.76
N VAL A 9 -41.48 20.12 -5.46
CA VAL A 9 -40.26 20.64 -6.10
C VAL A 9 -39.20 20.97 -5.05
N PHE A 10 -39.55 21.68 -3.98
CA PHE A 10 -38.60 21.96 -2.89
C PHE A 10 -38.07 20.69 -2.24
N CYS A 11 -38.95 19.72 -1.96
CA CYS A 11 -38.56 18.46 -1.34
C CYS A 11 -37.60 17.66 -2.25
N VAL A 12 -37.90 17.55 -3.54
CA VAL A 12 -37.03 16.88 -4.53
C VAL A 12 -35.68 17.60 -4.66
N VAL A 13 -35.67 18.93 -4.71
CA VAL A 13 -34.42 19.72 -4.73
C VAL A 13 -33.61 19.49 -3.45
N SER A 14 -34.24 19.43 -2.29
CA SER A 14 -33.57 19.11 -1.02
C SER A 14 -33.05 17.67 -0.96
N ILE A 15 -33.76 16.70 -1.54
CA ILE A 15 -33.31 15.30 -1.63
C ILE A 15 -32.11 15.17 -2.56
N ILE A 16 -32.13 15.84 -3.72
CA ILE A 16 -31.00 15.86 -4.66
C ILE A 16 -29.81 16.64 -4.08
N ALA A 17 -30.06 17.72 -3.32
CA ALA A 17 -28.99 18.47 -2.63
C ALA A 17 -28.37 17.69 -1.46
N THR A 18 -29.10 16.76 -0.86
CA THR A 18 -28.62 15.90 0.24
C THR A 18 -28.14 14.53 -0.23
N SER A 19 -28.24 14.21 -1.52
CA SER A 19 -27.60 13.03 -2.07
C SER A 19 -26.09 13.23 -2.05
N LYS A 20 -25.46 12.83 -0.94
CA LYS A 20 -24.03 12.57 -0.91
C LYS A 20 -23.81 11.42 -1.89
N THR A 21 -23.31 11.75 -3.08
CA THR A 21 -22.75 10.76 -4.01
C THR A 21 -21.87 9.85 -3.17
N THR A 22 -22.24 8.57 -3.11
CA THR A 22 -21.42 7.54 -2.47
C THR A 22 -20.21 7.40 -3.37
N GLN A 23 -19.23 8.27 -3.18
CA GLN A 23 -17.91 8.07 -3.74
C GLN A 23 -17.52 6.67 -3.25
N LEU A 24 -17.35 5.72 -4.17
CA LEU A 24 -16.32 4.72 -3.94
C LEU A 24 -15.11 5.56 -3.55
N GLU A 25 -14.66 5.44 -2.30
CA GLU A 25 -13.37 5.96 -1.89
C GLU A 25 -12.37 5.32 -2.84
N ASP A 26 -12.02 6.09 -3.88
CA ASP A 26 -10.83 5.89 -4.66
C ASP A 26 -9.73 5.81 -3.61
N LEU A 27 -9.19 4.62 -3.41
CA LEU A 27 -8.12 4.38 -2.45
C LEU A 27 -6.96 5.24 -2.91
N ASP A 28 -6.86 6.45 -2.38
CA ASP A 28 -5.79 7.37 -2.72
C ASP A 28 -4.51 6.83 -2.11
N PHE A 29 -3.83 5.98 -2.89
CA PHE A 29 -2.53 5.41 -2.57
C PHE A 29 -1.42 6.47 -2.51
N THR A 30 -1.73 7.75 -2.72
CA THR A 30 -0.78 8.86 -2.67
C THR A 30 -0.88 9.73 -1.41
N ASP A 31 -1.59 9.28 -0.37
CA ASP A 31 -1.45 9.89 0.96
C ASP A 31 -0.03 9.63 1.50
N HIS A 32 0.85 10.61 1.33
CA HIS A 32 2.17 10.67 1.93
C HIS A 32 2.10 11.07 3.42
N SER A 33 1.08 10.58 4.14
CA SER A 33 1.04 10.71 5.59
C SER A 33 2.27 10.03 6.20
N ASN A 34 2.62 10.47 7.41
CA ASN A 34 3.83 10.08 8.12
C ASN A 34 3.91 8.57 8.45
N GLY A 35 2.91 7.77 8.06
CA GLY A 35 2.82 6.32 8.22
C GLY A 35 3.05 5.50 6.94
N SER A 36 3.12 6.12 5.76
CA SER A 36 3.30 5.36 4.51
C SER A 36 4.65 4.63 4.46
N PRO A 37 4.72 3.39 3.94
CA PRO A 37 5.96 2.64 3.85
C PRO A 37 7.07 3.37 3.09
N LYS A 38 8.26 3.43 3.68
CA LYS A 38 9.46 4.00 3.07
C LYS A 38 10.59 2.98 3.14
N ILE A 39 11.28 2.77 2.03
CA ILE A 39 12.51 1.97 2.01
C ILE A 39 13.63 2.84 2.55
N GLY A 40 14.18 2.48 3.71
CA GLY A 40 15.29 3.19 4.34
C GLY A 40 16.65 2.74 3.80
N ARG A 41 16.91 1.43 3.87
CA ARG A 41 18.17 0.83 3.38
C ARG A 41 17.87 -0.39 2.53
N SER A 42 18.69 -0.62 1.50
CA SER A 42 18.57 -1.81 0.66
C SER A 42 19.90 -2.17 0.00
N SER A 43 19.99 -3.41 -0.47
CA SER A 43 21.06 -3.83 -1.36
C SER A 43 21.06 -3.00 -2.65
N TYR A 44 22.25 -2.82 -3.23
CA TYR A 44 22.40 -2.06 -4.46
C TYR A 44 21.65 -2.72 -5.63
N PHE A 45 21.15 -1.90 -6.57
CA PHE A 45 20.33 -2.39 -7.67
C PHE A 45 21.07 -3.36 -8.61
N LYS A 46 22.40 -3.22 -8.71
CA LYS A 46 23.27 -4.05 -9.54
C LYS A 46 24.50 -4.51 -8.76
N GLN A 47 24.58 -5.80 -8.48
CA GLN A 47 25.70 -6.38 -7.78
C GLN A 47 26.24 -7.58 -8.56
N ASP A 48 27.55 -7.61 -8.77
CA ASP A 48 28.22 -8.78 -9.29
C ASP A 48 28.39 -9.81 -8.17
N PHE A 49 28.11 -11.08 -8.48
CA PHE A 49 28.20 -12.17 -7.52
C PHE A 49 28.85 -13.39 -8.16
N ARG A 50 29.45 -14.22 -7.31
CA ARG A 50 30.08 -15.47 -7.76
C ARG A 50 29.04 -16.59 -7.84
N LEU A 51 28.97 -17.22 -9.01
CA LEU A 51 28.14 -18.41 -9.23
C LEU A 51 28.50 -19.53 -8.26
N GLY A 52 27.47 -20.24 -7.77
CA GLY A 52 27.61 -21.33 -6.80
C GLY A 52 27.65 -20.91 -5.33
N TYR A 53 27.68 -19.60 -5.04
CA TYR A 53 27.64 -19.07 -3.68
C TYR A 53 26.25 -18.56 -3.31
N LYS A 54 25.95 -18.51 -2.01
CA LYS A 54 24.70 -17.92 -1.50
C LYS A 54 24.74 -16.40 -1.67
N LEU A 55 23.79 -15.87 -2.43
CA LEU A 55 23.54 -14.43 -2.54
C LEU A 55 22.74 -13.94 -1.31
N LYS A 56 23.17 -12.84 -0.70
CA LYS A 56 22.45 -12.17 0.39
C LYS A 56 21.98 -10.81 -0.08
N LEU A 57 20.67 -10.59 -0.08
CA LEU A 57 20.04 -9.31 -0.36
C LEU A 57 19.31 -8.83 0.90
N PHE A 58 19.25 -7.53 1.10
CA PHE A 58 18.55 -6.92 2.22
C PHE A 58 17.67 -5.76 1.75
N CYS A 59 16.57 -5.55 2.49
CA CYS A 59 15.67 -4.43 2.34
C CYS A 59 15.12 -4.10 3.72
N GLU A 60 15.26 -2.85 4.14
CA GLU A 60 14.75 -2.32 5.38
C GLU A 60 13.72 -1.25 5.03
N ALA A 61 12.50 -1.46 5.47
CA ALA A 61 11.39 -0.54 5.25
C ALA A 61 10.75 -0.16 6.60
N SER A 62 10.44 1.11 6.75
CA SER A 62 9.71 1.66 7.89
C SER A 62 8.33 2.14 7.45
N GLY A 63 7.36 2.14 8.36
CA GLY A 63 5.99 2.53 8.08
C GLY A 63 5.06 2.11 9.21
N THR A 64 3.91 2.75 9.28
CA THR A 64 2.85 2.48 10.24
C THR A 64 1.54 2.40 9.45
N PRO A 65 1.00 1.18 9.20
CA PRO A 65 1.38 -0.12 9.80
C PRO A 65 2.71 -0.69 9.27
N ARG A 66 3.29 -1.63 10.02
CA ARG A 66 4.58 -2.27 9.67
C ARG A 66 4.51 -2.85 8.25
N PRO A 67 5.43 -2.49 7.35
CA PRO A 67 5.37 -2.92 5.96
C PRO A 67 5.67 -4.43 5.82
N ARG A 68 4.99 -5.06 4.86
CA ARG A 68 5.29 -6.42 4.40
C ARG A 68 6.30 -6.34 3.25
N ILE A 69 7.40 -7.07 3.37
CA ILE A 69 8.43 -7.16 2.32
C ILE A 69 8.22 -8.46 1.53
N VAL A 70 8.16 -8.34 0.20
CA VAL A 70 8.02 -9.47 -0.74
C VAL A 70 9.14 -9.40 -1.77
N TRP A 71 9.82 -10.52 -2.01
CA TRP A 71 10.91 -10.60 -2.97
C TRP A 71 10.46 -11.32 -4.24
N TYR A 72 10.94 -10.86 -5.40
CA TYR A 72 10.66 -11.47 -6.70
C TYR A 72 11.95 -11.83 -7.42
N HIS A 73 11.97 -13.00 -8.07
CA HIS A 73 13.05 -13.40 -8.96
C HIS A 73 12.45 -13.85 -10.29
N ARG A 74 12.81 -13.15 -11.38
CA ARG A 74 12.27 -13.38 -12.73
C ARG A 74 10.73 -13.35 -12.78
N GLY A 75 10.13 -12.42 -12.04
CA GLY A 75 8.68 -12.24 -11.97
C GLY A 75 7.94 -13.20 -11.05
N VAL A 76 8.63 -14.14 -10.41
CA VAL A 76 8.01 -15.11 -9.48
C VAL A 76 8.32 -14.71 -8.04
N GLU A 77 7.29 -14.67 -7.19
CA GLU A 77 7.46 -14.45 -5.75
C GLU A 77 8.39 -15.52 -5.18
N VAL A 78 9.41 -15.06 -4.47
CA VAL A 78 10.31 -15.94 -3.77
C VAL A 78 9.59 -16.40 -2.52
N ASN A 79 9.34 -17.71 -2.41
CA ASN A 79 8.93 -18.34 -1.17
C ASN A 79 10.14 -18.95 -0.47
N PRO A 80 10.12 -19.05 0.87
CA PRO A 80 11.20 -19.69 1.60
C PRO A 80 11.16 -21.21 1.33
N ASP A 81 12.32 -21.78 1.05
CA ASP A 81 12.52 -23.21 0.80
C ASP A 81 13.89 -23.63 1.36
N HIS A 82 14.38 -24.83 1.04
CA HIS A 82 15.68 -25.30 1.54
C HIS A 82 16.87 -24.41 1.10
N ASN A 83 16.75 -23.72 -0.03
CA ASN A 83 17.77 -22.87 -0.64
C ASN A 83 17.52 -21.37 -0.40
N ARG A 84 16.34 -20.98 0.06
CA ARG A 84 15.91 -19.59 0.21
C ARG A 84 15.39 -19.34 1.61
N THR A 85 16.07 -18.47 2.35
CA THR A 85 15.72 -18.14 3.74
C THR A 85 15.46 -16.65 3.89
N PHE A 86 14.39 -16.28 4.60
CA PHE A 86 14.09 -14.90 4.94
C PHE A 86 14.48 -14.61 6.39
N PHE A 87 15.30 -13.59 6.58
CA PHE A 87 15.56 -13.01 7.90
C PHE A 87 14.80 -11.70 7.97
N LEU A 88 13.71 -11.69 8.73
CA LEU A 88 13.04 -10.44 9.08
C LEU A 88 13.84 -9.82 10.20
N ASP A 89 14.64 -8.81 9.88
CA ASP A 89 15.29 -8.04 10.93
C ASP A 89 14.17 -7.32 11.70
N SER A 90 13.91 -7.80 12.91
CA SER A 90 12.94 -7.19 13.80
C SER A 90 13.66 -6.02 14.41
N GLY A 91 13.69 -4.89 13.70
CA GLY A 91 14.38 -3.68 14.14
C GLY A 91 14.17 -3.41 15.62
N SER A 92 15.15 -3.84 16.43
CA SER A 92 15.33 -3.49 17.82
C SER A 92 16.66 -2.75 17.86
N HIS A 93 16.63 -1.50 17.43
CA HIS A 93 17.66 -0.55 17.80
C HIS A 93 17.55 -0.36 19.32
N GLY A 94 18.44 -1.01 20.06
CA GLY A 94 18.86 -0.58 21.39
C GLY A 94 19.90 0.53 21.28
#